data_AF-A0A380FLE0-F1
#
_entry.id   AF-A0A380FLE0-F1
#
_cell.length_a   1.000
_cell.length_b   1.000
_cell.length_c   1.000
_cell.angle_alpha   90.00
_cell.angle_beta   90.00
_cell.angle_gamma   90.00
#
_symmetry.space_group_name_H-M   'P 1'
#
loop_
_entity.id
_entity.type
_entity.pdbx_description
1 polymer ?
#
loop_
_entity_poly.entity_id
_entity_poly.type
_entity_poly.pdbx_seq_one_letter_code
_entity_poly.pdbx_strand_id
1 'polypeptide(L)' 'MVTPDAVNELGYRGLGQTKEAWGTGSVEEQTKGMINYAEERYGSIDNAVQFHIANGWW' A
#
# COMPACT_ATOMS: atom_id res chain seq x y z
N MET A 1 6.10 13.81 -3.01
CA MET A 1 4.73 13.81 -2.46
C MET A 1 3.99 12.69 -3.15
N VAL A 2 3.43 11.73 -2.41
CA VAL A 2 2.69 10.60 -3.01
C VAL A 2 1.27 11.06 -3.28
N THR A 3 0.80 10.84 -4.50
CA THR A 3 -0.56 11.11 -4.96
C THR A 3 -1.17 9.82 -5.50
N PRO A 4 -2.50 9.71 -5.67
CA PRO A 4 -3.15 8.51 -6.19
C PRO A 4 -2.66 8.09 -7.59
N ASP A 5 -2.11 9.02 -8.35
CA ASP A 5 -1.53 8.83 -9.68
C ASP A 5 0.00 8.79 -9.68
N ALA A 6 0.65 8.88 -8.50
CA ALA A 6 2.09 8.88 -8.41
C ALA A 6 2.67 7.57 -8.94
N VAL A 7 3.67 7.68 -9.83
CA VAL A 7 4.44 6.54 -10.34
C VAL A 7 5.92 6.83 -10.12
N ASN A 8 6.65 5.89 -9.54
CA ASN A 8 8.10 6.02 -9.39
C ASN A 8 8.86 5.34 -10.53
N GLU A 9 10.17 5.61 -10.63
CA GLU A 9 11.05 5.06 -11.67
C GLU A 9 11.10 3.52 -11.68
N LEU A 10 10.80 2.89 -10.54
CA LEU A 10 10.75 1.43 -10.38
C LEU A 10 9.38 0.83 -10.76
N GLY A 11 8.43 1.66 -11.22
CA GLY A 11 7.10 1.27 -11.69
C GLY A 11 6.07 1.02 -10.58
N TYR A 12 6.36 1.42 -9.35
CA TYR A 12 5.38 1.41 -8.26
C TYR A 12 4.44 2.61 -8.40
N ARG A 13 3.17 2.38 -8.08
CA ARG A 13 2.10 3.35 -8.37
C ARG A 13 1.14 3.55 -7.21
N GLY A 14 0.50 4.71 -7.22
CA GLY A 14 -0.55 5.12 -6.29
C GLY A 14 -0.08 5.39 -4.87
N LEU A 15 -1.03 5.54 -3.96
CA LEU A 15 -0.83 5.87 -2.56
C LEU A 15 0.00 4.82 -1.83
N GLY A 16 -0.26 3.54 -2.10
CA GLY A 16 0.45 2.43 -1.49
C GLY A 16 1.81 2.15 -2.12
N GLN A 17 2.23 2.91 -3.15
CA GLN A 17 3.43 2.66 -3.95
C GLN A 17 3.61 1.16 -4.19
N THR A 18 2.65 0.57 -4.91
CA THR A 18 2.53 -0.88 -5.12
C THR A 18 2.60 -1.24 -6.61
N LYS A 19 2.90 -2.51 -6.92
CA LYS A 19 2.74 -3.09 -8.27
C LYS A 19 1.42 -3.83 -8.45
N GLU A 20 0.66 -3.97 -7.38
CA GLU A 20 -0.66 -4.60 -7.38
C GLU A 20 -1.67 -3.79 -8.20
N ALA A 21 -2.70 -4.47 -8.72
CA ALA A 21 -3.73 -3.85 -9.55
C ALA A 21 -4.48 -2.72 -8.83
N TRP A 22 -4.61 -2.81 -7.49
CA TRP A 22 -5.26 -1.79 -6.68
C TRP A 22 -4.46 -0.49 -6.52
N GLY A 23 -3.22 -0.42 -7.02
CA GLY A 23 -2.41 0.80 -7.00
C GLY A 23 -2.82 1.90 -8.00
N THR A 24 -4.01 1.80 -8.59
CA THR A 24 -4.60 2.78 -9.51
C THR A 24 -6.07 3.03 -9.16
N GLY A 25 -6.64 4.13 -9.66
CA GLY A 25 -8.04 4.49 -9.42
C GLY A 25 -8.17 5.58 -8.35
N SER A 26 -9.37 5.73 -7.80
CA SER A 26 -9.69 6.70 -6.76
C SER A 26 -8.96 6.40 -5.44
N VAL A 27 -8.86 7.41 -4.57
CA VAL A 27 -8.33 7.26 -3.21
C VAL A 27 -9.06 6.13 -2.46
N GLU A 28 -10.37 6.02 -2.63
CA GLU A 28 -11.18 4.99 -1.96
C GLU A 28 -10.81 3.58 -2.44
N GLU A 29 -10.66 3.37 -3.75
CA GLU A 29 -10.27 2.07 -4.33
C GLU A 29 -8.88 1.65 -3.84
N GLN A 30 -7.92 2.58 -3.85
CA GLN A 30 -6.56 2.31 -3.38
C GLN A 30 -6.53 2.04 -1.88
N THR A 31 -7.35 2.75 -1.10
CA THR A 31 -7.46 2.54 0.35
C THR A 31 -8.02 1.15 0.66
N LYS A 32 -9.10 0.74 -0.03
CA LYS A 32 -9.66 -0.62 0.11
C LYS A 32 -8.64 -1.69 -0.28
N GLY A 33 -7.91 -1.49 -1.38
CA GLY A 33 -6.85 -2.40 -1.80
C GLY A 33 -5.72 -2.54 -0.77
N MET A 34 -5.30 -1.43 -0.16
CA MET A 34 -4.27 -1.43 0.87
C MET A 34 -4.73 -2.15 2.15
N ILE A 35 -5.99 -1.96 2.57
CA ILE A 35 -6.58 -2.67 3.72
C ILE A 35 -6.62 -4.17 3.45
N ASN A 36 -7.17 -4.57 2.29
CA ASN A 36 -7.24 -5.98 1.92
C ASN A 36 -5.85 -6.61 1.83
N TYR A 37 -4.87 -5.90 1.25
CA TYR A 37 -3.49 -6.37 1.18
C TYR A 37 -2.89 -6.57 2.58
N ALA A 38 -3.20 -5.66 3.52
CA ALA A 38 -2.74 -5.78 4.89
C ALA A 38 -3.33 -7.01 5.59
N GLU A 39 -4.63 -7.26 5.40
CA GLU A 39 -5.33 -8.43 5.93
C GLU A 39 -4.83 -9.74 5.31
N GLU A 40 -4.68 -9.80 3.98
CA GLU A 40 -4.22 -11.02 3.28
C GLU A 40 -2.76 -11.37 3.60
N ARG A 41 -1.87 -10.36 3.65
CA ARG A 41 -0.43 -10.58 3.83
C ARG A 41 -0.02 -10.70 5.29
N TYR A 42 -0.61 -9.88 6.17
CA TYR A 42 -0.19 -9.78 7.57
C TYR A 42 -1.27 -10.27 8.55
N GLY A 43 -2.47 -10.59 8.08
CA GLY A 43 -3.59 -11.05 8.91
C GLY A 43 -4.39 -9.92 9.55
N SER A 44 -3.83 -8.71 9.65
CA SER A 44 -4.51 -7.49 10.11
C SER A 44 -3.68 -6.25 9.79
N ILE A 45 -4.31 -5.07 9.82
CA ILE A 45 -3.61 -3.78 9.71
C ILE A 45 -2.59 -3.61 10.84
N ASP A 46 -2.95 -3.99 12.08
CA ASP A 46 -2.06 -3.87 13.23
C ASP A 46 -0.79 -4.71 13.04
N ASN A 47 -0.94 -5.96 12.60
CA ASN A 47 0.19 -6.83 12.27
C ASN A 47 1.06 -6.25 11.15
N ALA A 48 0.45 -5.63 10.14
CA ALA A 48 1.19 -4.96 9.07
C ALA A 48 2.04 -3.82 9.64
N VAL A 49 1.47 -2.97 10.50
CA VAL A 49 2.20 -1.88 11.16
C VAL A 49 3.32 -2.41 12.05
N GLN A 50 3.05 -3.42 12.89
CA GLN A 50 4.06 -4.04 13.74
C GLN A 50 5.20 -4.65 12.93
N PHE A 51 4.89 -5.31 11.81
CA PHE A 51 5.89 -5.84 10.89
C PHE A 51 6.78 -4.73 10.32
N HIS A 52 6.20 -3.62 9.87
CA HIS A 52 6.98 -2.50 9.33
C HIS A 52 7.86 -1.84 10.39
N ILE A 53 7.34 -1.65 11.61
CA ILE A 53 8.09 -1.16 12.77
C ILE A 53 9.29 -2.06 13.06
N ALA A 54 9.05 -3.37 13.17
CA ALA A 54 10.10 -4.35 13.49
C ALA A 54 11.21 -4.40 12.42
N ASN A 55 10.89 -4.05 11.16
CA ASN A 55 11.84 -4.01 10.06
C ASN A 55 12.43 -2.61 9.81
N GLY A 56 12.01 -1.58 10.55
CA GLY A 56 12.45 -0.19 10.36
C GLY A 56 12.01 0.40 9.02
N TRP A 57 10.89 -0.06 8.46
CA TRP A 57 10.32 0.43 7.20
C TRP A 57 9.25 1.49 7.52
N TRP A 58 9.60 2.77 7.34
CA TRP A 58 8.70 3.92 7.53
C TRP A 58 8.87 4.91 6.38
#